data_AF-A0AAV5AXA8-F1
#
_entry.id   AF-A0AAV5AXA8-F1
#
_cell.length_a   1.000
_cell.length_b   1.000
_cell.length_c   1.000
_cell.angle_alpha   90.00
_cell.angle_beta   90.00
_cell.angle_gamma   90.00
#
_symmetry.space_group_name_H-M   'P 1'
#
loop_
_entity.id
_entity.type
_entity.pdbx_description
1 polymer ?
#
loop_
_entity_poly.entity_id
_entity_poly.type
_entity_poly.pdbx_seq_one_letter_code
_entity_poly.pdbx_strand_id
1 'polypeptide(L)'
;MIKTNNLQRVRIMDVFLVISNIKDYAEKEDLETLKLKDFFEQKFIPAFEKFDLSLTPSKQKELTKKIHSLDSNRATNIKGLYAHLRSLVNFPDKNIAEASIRLKNTIDSFGKSIHNLPLAEETAVVINLLQELDQPNAKTDINLVGVKKWIDEIRKANNELHTLFKERINKEATVEVGKSKASREVMQKVLADFCNRINALALLEGEEPYRTLIDNINREIERAKQVKKQRTSAAKASTLIDTSYQSDAK
;
A
#
# COMPACT_ATOMS: atom_id res chain seq x y z
N MET A 1 -21.03 28.12 -9.18
CA MET A 1 -21.66 27.00 -8.43
C MET A 1 -21.38 25.63 -9.09
N ILE A 2 -21.18 24.58 -8.28
CA ILE A 2 -21.06 23.18 -8.72
C ILE A 2 -22.45 22.65 -9.10
N LYS A 3 -22.59 22.17 -10.34
CA LYS A 3 -23.90 21.85 -10.95
C LYS A 3 -24.42 20.46 -10.62
N THR A 4 -23.52 19.53 -10.26
CA THR A 4 -23.81 18.10 -10.12
C THR A 4 -22.67 17.43 -9.38
N ASN A 5 -22.97 16.51 -8.46
CA ASN A 5 -21.98 15.74 -7.70
C ASN A 5 -22.22 14.22 -7.75
N ASN A 6 -23.26 13.77 -8.47
CA ASN A 6 -23.64 12.36 -8.54
C ASN A 6 -22.84 11.59 -9.61
N LEU A 7 -22.03 10.62 -9.16
CA LEU A 7 -21.29 9.70 -10.04
C LEU A 7 -21.74 8.22 -9.87
N GLN A 8 -22.94 7.95 -9.33
CA GLN A 8 -23.42 6.58 -9.05
C GLN A 8 -23.48 5.68 -10.29
N ARG A 9 -23.75 6.26 -11.47
CA ARG A 9 -23.82 5.50 -12.73
C ARG A 9 -22.52 5.53 -13.55
N VAL A 10 -21.45 6.14 -13.05
CA VAL A 10 -20.10 6.11 -13.65
C VAL A 10 -19.41 4.81 -13.24
N ARG A 11 -18.42 4.27 -13.98
CA ARG A 11 -17.72 3.06 -13.53
C ARG A 11 -16.77 3.41 -12.39
N ILE A 12 -16.57 2.46 -11.47
CA ILE A 12 -15.83 2.70 -10.22
C ILE A 12 -14.41 3.26 -10.45
N MET A 13 -13.71 2.82 -11.51
CA MET A 13 -12.38 3.33 -11.85
C MET A 13 -12.40 4.77 -12.39
N ASP A 14 -13.42 5.14 -13.16
CA ASP A 14 -13.55 6.53 -13.62
C ASP A 14 -13.98 7.44 -12.44
N VAL A 15 -14.76 6.91 -11.48
CA VAL A 15 -15.06 7.61 -10.22
C VAL A 15 -13.79 7.86 -9.41
N PHE A 16 -12.92 6.87 -9.28
CA PHE A 16 -11.63 7.02 -8.61
C PHE A 16 -10.78 8.13 -9.22
N LEU A 17 -10.63 8.13 -10.55
CA LEU A 17 -9.87 9.17 -11.26
C LEU A 17 -10.43 10.57 -11.01
N VAL A 18 -11.75 10.75 -11.09
CA VAL A 18 -12.39 12.06 -10.82
C VAL A 18 -12.09 12.53 -9.40
N ILE A 19 -12.27 11.65 -8.40
CA ILE A 19 -12.09 12.03 -7.00
C ILE A 19 -10.62 12.29 -6.68
N SER A 20 -9.70 11.54 -7.28
CA SER A 20 -8.26 11.83 -7.21
C SER A 20 -7.94 13.21 -7.77
N ASN A 21 -8.46 13.55 -8.95
CA ASN A 21 -8.23 14.87 -9.55
C ASN A 21 -8.82 15.99 -8.67
N ILE A 22 -10.01 15.79 -8.10
CA ILE A 22 -10.65 16.76 -7.19
C ILE A 22 -9.81 16.96 -5.91
N LYS A 23 -9.26 15.87 -5.34
CA LYS A 23 -8.32 15.94 -4.23
C LYS A 23 -7.11 16.82 -4.60
N ASP A 24 -6.48 16.54 -5.73
CA ASP A 24 -5.28 17.26 -6.19
C ASP A 24 -5.56 18.73 -6.51
N TYR A 25 -6.79 19.07 -6.91
CA TYR A 25 -7.20 20.48 -7.07
C TYR A 25 -7.38 21.16 -5.72
N ALA A 26 -8.05 20.52 -4.77
CA ALA A 26 -8.25 21.07 -3.44
C ALA A 26 -6.91 21.32 -2.72
N GLU A 27 -5.93 20.42 -2.86
CA GLU A 27 -4.59 20.57 -2.28
C GLU A 27 -3.76 21.72 -2.86
N LYS A 28 -4.15 22.26 -4.02
CA LYS A 28 -3.50 23.43 -4.64
C LYS A 28 -4.09 24.76 -4.17
N GLU A 29 -5.25 24.72 -3.52
CA GLU A 29 -5.93 25.89 -2.99
C GLU A 29 -5.55 26.13 -1.52
N ASP A 30 -5.68 27.37 -1.05
CA ASP A 30 -5.56 27.67 0.37
C ASP A 30 -6.84 27.27 1.12
N LEU A 31 -6.92 26.01 1.52
CA LEU A 31 -8.10 25.45 2.19
C LEU A 31 -8.37 26.04 3.58
N GLU A 32 -7.38 26.67 4.22
CA GLU A 32 -7.56 27.38 5.49
C GLU A 32 -8.37 28.66 5.23
N THR A 33 -7.92 29.48 4.28
CA THR A 33 -8.60 30.71 3.86
C THR A 33 -10.00 30.41 3.29
N LEU A 34 -10.14 29.30 2.56
CA LEU A 34 -11.43 28.85 2.02
C LEU A 34 -12.33 28.16 3.05
N LYS A 35 -11.94 28.04 4.33
CA LYS A 35 -12.74 27.39 5.40
C LYS A 35 -13.13 25.94 5.07
N LEU A 36 -12.29 25.24 4.31
CA LEU A 36 -12.50 23.87 3.83
C LEU A 36 -11.55 22.85 4.48
N LYS A 37 -10.43 23.31 5.07
CA LYS A 37 -9.36 22.45 5.58
C LYS A 37 -9.83 21.37 6.54
N ASP A 38 -10.58 21.74 7.58
CA ASP A 38 -11.08 20.78 8.58
C ASP A 38 -11.89 19.65 7.94
N PHE A 39 -12.79 20.00 7.02
CA PHE A 39 -13.59 19.00 6.33
C PHE A 39 -12.71 18.13 5.41
N PHE A 40 -11.79 18.77 4.69
CA PHE A 40 -10.92 18.08 3.74
C PHE A 40 -10.01 17.07 4.46
N GLU A 41 -9.32 17.48 5.50
CA GLU A 41 -8.38 16.63 6.26
C GLU A 41 -9.11 15.57 7.10
N GLN A 42 -10.22 15.93 7.76
CA GLN A 42 -10.87 15.00 8.70
C GLN A 42 -11.93 14.09 8.07
N LYS A 43 -12.47 14.46 6.88
CA LYS A 43 -13.54 13.70 6.22
C LYS A 43 -13.17 13.25 4.82
N PHE A 44 -12.66 14.16 3.97
CA PHE A 44 -12.40 13.85 2.56
C PHE A 44 -11.22 12.90 2.39
N ILE A 45 -10.05 13.23 2.94
CA ILE A 45 -8.83 12.41 2.83
C ILE A 45 -9.04 10.99 3.38
N PRO A 46 -9.57 10.79 4.61
CA PRO A 46 -9.76 9.44 5.15
C PRO A 46 -10.76 8.60 4.35
N ALA A 47 -11.78 9.22 3.76
CA ALA A 47 -12.72 8.53 2.89
C ALA A 47 -12.08 8.12 1.56
N PHE A 48 -11.23 8.99 0.98
CA PHE A 48 -10.51 8.72 -0.25
C PHE A 48 -9.48 7.60 -0.08
N GLU A 49 -8.71 7.60 1.00
CA GLU A 49 -7.75 6.54 1.31
C GLU A 49 -8.44 5.18 1.46
N LYS A 50 -9.57 5.12 2.18
CA LYS A 50 -10.39 3.91 2.29
C LYS A 50 -10.92 3.45 0.92
N PHE A 51 -11.27 4.40 0.04
CA PHE A 51 -11.70 4.09 -1.31
C PHE A 51 -10.56 3.56 -2.18
N ASP A 52 -9.37 4.18 -2.19
CA ASP A 52 -8.19 3.71 -2.92
C ASP A 52 -7.77 2.29 -2.53
N LEU A 53 -7.70 2.04 -1.21
CA LEU A 53 -7.37 0.72 -0.67
C LEU A 53 -8.36 -0.36 -1.12
N SER A 54 -9.65 -0.02 -1.24
CA SER A 54 -10.67 -0.98 -1.68
C SER A 54 -10.58 -1.35 -3.17
N LEU A 55 -9.85 -0.57 -3.99
CA LEU A 55 -9.72 -0.75 -5.43
C LEU A 55 -8.41 -1.40 -5.86
N THR A 56 -7.53 -1.78 -4.92
CA THR A 56 -6.17 -2.26 -5.24
C THR A 56 -5.90 -3.76 -4.97
N PRO A 57 -6.58 -4.72 -5.66
CA PRO A 57 -6.15 -6.13 -5.71
C PRO A 57 -4.76 -6.34 -6.32
N SER A 58 -4.29 -5.46 -7.20
CA SER A 58 -2.97 -5.54 -7.84
C SER A 58 -1.81 -5.22 -6.88
N LYS A 59 -1.94 -4.17 -6.06
CA LYS A 59 -0.94 -3.82 -5.04
C LYS A 59 -0.82 -4.89 -3.95
N GLN A 60 -1.89 -5.61 -3.63
CA GLN A 60 -1.82 -6.77 -2.72
C GLN A 60 -1.03 -7.93 -3.32
N LYS A 61 -1.20 -8.22 -4.61
CA LYS A 61 -0.37 -9.23 -5.30
C LYS A 61 1.10 -8.82 -5.34
N GLU A 62 1.41 -7.56 -5.59
CA GLU A 62 2.78 -7.03 -5.55
C GLU A 62 3.36 -7.08 -4.14
N LEU A 63 2.59 -6.71 -3.11
CA LEU A 63 2.99 -6.80 -1.70
C LEU A 63 3.30 -8.25 -1.31
N THR A 64 2.44 -9.21 -1.68
CA THR A 64 2.68 -10.64 -1.43
C THR A 64 3.93 -11.14 -2.14
N LYS A 65 4.16 -10.74 -3.40
CA LYS A 65 5.41 -11.06 -4.12
C LYS A 65 6.64 -10.48 -3.43
N LYS A 66 6.55 -9.23 -2.98
CA LYS A 66 7.64 -8.53 -2.28
C LYS A 66 7.96 -9.21 -0.94
N ILE A 67 6.94 -9.56 -0.16
CA ILE A 67 7.08 -10.32 1.09
C ILE A 67 7.79 -11.65 0.81
N HIS A 68 7.34 -12.42 -0.19
CA HIS A 68 7.95 -13.70 -0.51
C HIS A 68 9.42 -13.57 -0.96
N SER A 69 9.75 -12.56 -1.77
CA SER A 69 11.12 -12.30 -2.20
C SER A 69 12.03 -11.92 -1.03
N LEU A 70 11.55 -11.06 -0.13
CA LEU A 70 12.30 -10.65 1.05
C LEU A 70 12.50 -11.78 2.04
N ASP A 71 11.49 -12.61 2.24
CA ASP A 71 11.54 -13.81 3.07
C ASP A 71 12.57 -14.81 2.52
N SER A 72 12.54 -15.07 1.21
CA SER A 72 13.54 -15.90 0.53
C SER A 72 14.97 -15.34 0.68
N ASN A 73 15.14 -14.03 0.55
CA ASN A 73 16.43 -13.37 0.77
C ASN A 73 16.91 -13.53 2.23
N ARG A 74 16.03 -13.28 3.21
CA ARG A 74 16.33 -13.48 4.64
C ARG A 74 16.75 -14.92 4.93
N ALA A 75 15.98 -15.89 4.45
CA ALA A 75 16.27 -17.31 4.61
C ALA A 75 17.63 -17.69 3.98
N THR A 76 17.95 -17.13 2.81
CA THR A 76 19.24 -17.32 2.14
C THR A 76 20.40 -16.76 2.96
N ASN A 77 20.27 -15.55 3.51
CA ASN A 77 21.29 -14.94 4.34
C ASN A 77 21.50 -15.69 5.66
N ILE A 78 20.43 -16.19 6.29
CA ILE A 78 20.51 -17.04 7.48
C ILE A 78 21.26 -18.34 7.16
N LYS A 79 20.93 -19.02 6.06
CA LYS A 79 21.64 -20.23 5.63
C LYS A 79 23.12 -19.95 5.35
N GLY A 80 23.41 -18.82 4.69
CA GLY A 80 24.78 -18.35 4.43
C GLY A 80 25.58 -18.14 5.71
N LEU A 81 24.99 -17.47 6.71
CA LEU A 81 25.60 -17.28 8.03
C LEU A 81 25.92 -18.63 8.70
N TYR A 82 24.96 -19.55 8.73
CA TYR A 82 25.17 -20.89 9.29
C TYR A 82 26.29 -21.66 8.59
N ALA A 83 26.34 -21.63 7.26
CA ALA A 83 27.38 -22.28 6.48
C ALA A 83 28.76 -21.68 6.77
N HIS A 84 28.85 -20.35 6.82
CA HIS A 84 30.08 -19.63 7.12
C HIS A 84 30.61 -19.96 8.52
N LEU A 85 29.75 -19.93 9.54
CA LEU A 85 30.15 -20.29 10.90
C LEU A 85 30.60 -21.75 10.97
N ARG A 86 29.87 -22.66 10.30
CA ARG A 86 30.21 -24.09 10.28
C ARG A 86 31.58 -24.35 9.65
N SER A 87 31.96 -23.62 8.59
CA SER A 87 33.29 -23.79 7.98
C SER A 87 34.43 -23.32 8.88
N LEU A 88 34.16 -22.44 9.85
CA LEU A 88 35.18 -21.87 10.73
C LEU A 88 35.31 -22.59 12.07
N VAL A 89 34.41 -23.51 12.43
CA VAL A 89 34.49 -24.27 13.70
C VAL A 89 35.80 -25.04 13.88
N ASN A 90 36.46 -25.46 12.79
CA ASN A 90 37.75 -26.16 12.81
C ASN A 90 38.86 -25.34 12.13
N PHE A 91 38.73 -24.02 12.11
CA PHE A 91 39.70 -23.15 11.46
C PHE A 91 41.08 -23.22 12.15
N PRO A 92 42.21 -23.09 11.42
CA PRO A 92 43.54 -23.20 12.03
C PRO A 92 43.83 -22.16 13.11
N ASP A 93 43.25 -20.96 13.01
CA ASP A 93 43.28 -19.97 14.09
C ASP A 93 42.25 -20.34 15.16
N LYS A 94 42.75 -20.75 16.33
CA LYS A 94 41.93 -21.19 17.47
C LYS A 94 40.98 -20.11 17.96
N ASN A 95 41.38 -18.83 17.93
CA ASN A 95 40.52 -17.74 18.41
C ASN A 95 39.29 -17.58 17.51
N ILE A 96 39.50 -17.68 16.19
CA ILE A 96 38.40 -17.63 15.21
C ILE A 96 37.51 -18.86 15.34
N ALA A 97 38.09 -20.05 15.55
CA ALA A 97 37.34 -21.28 15.73
C ALA A 97 36.44 -21.25 16.97
N GLU A 98 36.99 -20.84 18.12
CA GLU A 98 36.23 -20.70 19.37
C GLU A 98 35.14 -19.63 19.28
N ALA A 99 35.43 -18.47 18.66
CA ALA A 99 34.43 -17.43 18.43
C ALA A 99 33.30 -17.90 17.50
N SER A 100 33.63 -18.66 16.45
CA SER A 100 32.65 -19.27 15.55
C SER A 100 31.76 -20.29 16.27
N ILE A 101 32.33 -21.10 17.17
CA ILE A 101 31.57 -22.03 18.02
C ILE A 101 30.61 -21.27 18.94
N ARG A 102 31.07 -20.21 19.62
CA ARG A 102 30.23 -19.38 20.49
C ARG A 102 29.06 -18.76 19.73
N LEU A 103 29.33 -18.08 18.61
CA LEU A 103 28.28 -17.48 17.78
C LEU A 103 27.30 -18.53 17.26
N LYS A 104 27.80 -19.67 16.80
CA LYS A 104 26.94 -20.75 16.32
C LYS A 104 26.03 -21.26 17.44
N ASN A 105 26.55 -21.45 18.65
CA ASN A 105 25.75 -21.88 19.80
C ASN A 105 24.69 -20.84 20.18
N THR A 106 25.04 -19.55 20.17
CA THR A 106 24.07 -18.45 20.36
C THR A 106 22.97 -18.48 19.32
N ILE A 107 23.28 -18.69 18.04
CA ILE A 107 22.26 -18.73 17.00
C ILE A 107 21.41 -20.02 17.14
N ASP A 108 22.02 -21.16 17.42
CA ASP A 108 21.33 -22.45 17.60
C ASP A 108 20.32 -22.43 18.76
N SER A 109 20.52 -21.60 19.79
CA SER A 109 19.57 -21.46 20.91
C SER A 109 18.23 -20.83 20.49
N PHE A 110 18.21 -20.08 19.38
CA PHE A 110 16.98 -19.55 18.77
C PHE A 110 16.34 -20.54 17.77
N GLY A 111 16.98 -21.70 17.54
CA GLY A 111 16.49 -22.77 16.68
C GLY A 111 17.40 -23.06 15.50
N LYS A 112 17.65 -24.34 15.22
CA LYS A 112 18.54 -24.79 14.14
C LYS A 112 17.99 -24.57 12.72
N SER A 113 16.74 -24.16 12.60
CA SER A 113 16.04 -23.99 11.31
C SER A 113 15.08 -22.82 11.35
N ILE A 114 15.51 -21.69 11.92
CA ILE A 114 14.70 -20.46 11.99
C ILE A 114 14.09 -20.05 10.64
N HIS A 115 14.81 -20.29 9.53
CA HIS A 115 14.40 -19.95 8.17
C HIS A 115 13.25 -20.82 7.59
N ASN A 116 12.80 -21.84 8.33
CA ASN A 116 11.67 -22.69 7.95
C ASN A 116 10.42 -22.41 8.81
N LEU A 117 10.51 -21.48 9.77
CA LEU A 117 9.38 -21.12 10.62
C LEU A 117 8.32 -20.36 9.81
N PRO A 118 7.05 -20.37 10.24
CA PRO A 118 6.04 -19.47 9.68
C PRO A 118 6.51 -18.01 9.73
N LEU A 119 6.22 -17.23 8.67
CA LEU A 119 6.75 -15.86 8.48
C LEU A 119 6.69 -14.97 9.73
N ALA A 120 5.56 -14.98 10.46
CA ALA A 120 5.38 -14.16 11.65
C ALA A 120 6.28 -14.63 12.82
N GLU A 121 6.36 -15.95 13.01
CA GLU A 121 7.20 -16.57 14.02
C GLU A 121 8.69 -16.38 13.71
N GLU A 122 9.11 -16.63 12.46
CA GLU A 122 10.48 -16.35 12.01
C GLU A 122 10.86 -14.89 12.26
N THR A 123 9.98 -13.95 11.91
CA THR A 123 10.24 -12.51 12.09
C THR A 123 10.45 -12.17 13.57
N ALA A 124 9.65 -12.73 14.48
CA ALA A 124 9.80 -12.52 15.91
C ALA A 124 11.10 -13.14 16.46
N VAL A 125 11.41 -14.37 16.06
CA VAL A 125 12.63 -15.07 16.46
C VAL A 125 13.87 -14.31 15.97
N VAL A 126 13.88 -13.83 14.72
CA VAL A 126 15.00 -13.08 14.15
C VAL A 126 15.16 -11.71 14.84
N ILE A 127 14.09 -11.05 15.26
CA ILE A 127 14.20 -9.81 16.08
C ILE A 127 14.98 -10.09 17.36
N ASN A 128 14.57 -11.13 18.09
CA ASN A 128 15.20 -11.46 19.37
C ASN A 128 16.65 -11.93 19.17
N LEU A 129 16.92 -12.72 18.13
CA LEU A 129 18.28 -13.14 17.77
C LEU A 129 19.17 -11.92 17.49
N LEU A 130 18.69 -10.94 16.71
CA LEU A 130 19.47 -9.74 16.39
C LEU A 130 19.77 -8.88 17.62
N GLN A 131 18.86 -8.85 18.60
CA GLN A 131 19.11 -8.20 19.89
C GLN A 131 20.19 -8.91 20.71
N GLU A 132 20.21 -10.25 20.69
CA GLU A 132 21.26 -11.04 21.34
C GLU A 132 22.62 -10.82 20.64
N LEU A 133 22.62 -10.76 19.31
CA LEU A 133 23.82 -10.47 18.52
C LEU A 133 24.31 -9.02 18.67
N ASP A 134 23.49 -8.12 19.22
CA ASP A 134 23.88 -6.75 19.55
C ASP A 134 24.62 -6.63 20.89
N GLN A 135 24.67 -7.69 21.70
CA GLN A 135 25.40 -7.71 22.97
C GLN A 135 26.92 -7.56 22.76
N PRO A 136 27.65 -6.92 23.69
CA PRO A 136 29.08 -6.63 23.51
C PRO A 136 29.94 -7.87 23.19
N ASN A 137 29.67 -8.98 23.88
CA ASN A 137 30.41 -10.23 23.66
C ASN A 137 30.18 -10.80 22.26
N ALA A 138 28.92 -10.78 21.79
CA ALA A 138 28.59 -11.22 20.43
C ALA A 138 29.23 -10.31 19.37
N LYS A 139 29.25 -8.99 19.57
CA LYS A 139 29.88 -8.03 18.66
C LYS A 139 31.39 -8.26 18.48
N THR A 140 32.09 -8.59 19.57
CA THR A 140 33.51 -8.95 19.51
C THR A 140 33.72 -10.18 18.63
N ASP A 141 32.94 -11.24 18.86
CA ASP A 141 33.03 -12.46 18.06
C ASP A 141 32.62 -12.21 16.59
N ILE A 142 31.59 -11.41 16.33
CA ILE A 142 31.13 -11.06 14.97
C ILE A 142 32.24 -10.38 14.16
N ASN A 143 32.98 -9.46 14.79
CA ASN A 143 34.08 -8.77 14.14
C ASN A 143 35.28 -9.70 13.91
N LEU A 144 35.61 -10.54 14.90
CA LEU A 144 36.72 -11.50 14.81
C LEU A 144 36.48 -12.55 13.71
N VAL A 145 35.25 -13.05 13.61
CA VAL A 145 34.86 -14.08 12.64
C VAL A 145 34.54 -13.48 11.26
N GLY A 146 34.27 -12.17 11.17
CA GLY A 146 34.04 -11.48 9.90
C GLY A 146 32.62 -11.66 9.32
N VAL A 147 31.63 -11.97 10.15
CA VAL A 147 30.25 -12.27 9.71
C VAL A 147 29.31 -11.08 9.72
N LYS A 148 29.80 -9.87 10.02
CA LYS A 148 28.99 -8.65 10.16
C LYS A 148 28.06 -8.41 8.97
N LYS A 149 28.54 -8.61 7.74
CA LYS A 149 27.74 -8.36 6.53
C LYS A 149 26.49 -9.24 6.45
N TRP A 150 26.59 -10.51 6.87
CA TRP A 150 25.43 -11.39 6.94
C TRP A 150 24.38 -10.85 7.91
N ILE A 151 24.82 -10.44 9.10
CA ILE A 151 23.94 -9.94 10.16
C ILE A 151 23.25 -8.63 9.73
N ASP A 152 23.98 -7.73 9.07
CA ASP A 152 23.42 -6.49 8.53
C ASP A 152 22.33 -6.76 7.48
N GLU A 153 22.55 -7.69 6.55
CA GLU A 153 21.55 -8.04 5.51
C GLU A 153 20.33 -8.77 6.11
N ILE A 154 20.53 -9.65 7.10
CA ILE A 154 19.44 -10.29 7.85
C ILE A 154 18.61 -9.22 8.55
N ARG A 155 19.25 -8.26 9.23
CA ARG A 155 18.57 -7.15 9.92
C ARG A 155 17.77 -6.30 8.96
N LYS A 156 18.36 -5.91 7.83
CA LYS A 156 17.69 -5.12 6.79
C LYS A 156 16.45 -5.83 6.26
N ALA A 157 16.59 -7.09 5.84
CA ALA A 157 15.48 -7.87 5.29
C ALA A 157 14.36 -8.08 6.32
N ASN A 158 14.72 -8.37 7.58
CA ASN A 158 13.75 -8.60 8.64
C ASN A 158 12.96 -7.33 9.01
N ASN A 159 13.61 -6.16 9.07
CA ASN A 159 12.94 -4.89 9.34
C ASN A 159 11.96 -4.52 8.22
N GLU A 160 12.35 -4.75 6.96
CA GLU A 160 11.47 -4.52 5.82
C GLU A 160 10.27 -5.47 5.82
N LEU A 161 10.49 -6.76 6.10
CA LEU A 161 9.41 -7.75 6.27
C LEU A 161 8.45 -7.36 7.39
N HIS A 162 8.97 -6.97 8.56
CA HIS A 162 8.13 -6.57 9.69
C HIS A 162 7.23 -5.37 9.33
N THR A 163 7.77 -4.40 8.58
CA THR A 163 7.03 -3.22 8.11
C THR A 163 5.95 -3.62 7.10
N LEU A 164 6.29 -4.41 6.07
CA LEU A 164 5.34 -4.86 5.05
C LEU A 164 4.26 -5.80 5.62
N PHE A 165 4.59 -6.59 6.64
CA PHE A 165 3.63 -7.45 7.31
C PHE A 165 2.61 -6.65 8.12
N LYS A 166 3.05 -5.61 8.82
CA LYS A 166 2.13 -4.65 9.46
C LYS A 166 1.24 -3.94 8.44
N GLU A 167 1.83 -3.50 7.33
CA GLU A 167 1.09 -2.90 6.22
C GLU A 167 0.05 -3.88 5.65
N ARG A 168 0.41 -5.16 5.49
CA ARG A 168 -0.49 -6.22 5.03
C ARG A 168 -1.63 -6.47 6.01
N ILE A 169 -1.38 -6.60 7.30
CA ILE A 169 -2.44 -6.82 8.31
C ILE A 169 -3.43 -5.65 8.31
N ASN A 170 -2.93 -4.41 8.26
CA ASN A 170 -3.79 -3.21 8.18
C ASN A 170 -4.61 -3.16 6.88
N LYS A 171 -4.01 -3.62 5.76
CA LYS A 171 -4.69 -3.73 4.46
C LYS A 171 -5.67 -4.91 4.36
N GLU A 172 -5.40 -6.04 5.01
CA GLU A 172 -6.29 -7.21 5.02
C GLU A 172 -7.51 -6.97 5.93
N ALA A 173 -7.34 -6.28 7.06
CA ALA A 173 -8.46 -5.81 7.89
C ALA A 173 -9.41 -4.87 7.12
N THR A 174 -8.96 -4.28 6.01
CA THR A 174 -9.73 -3.33 5.19
C THR A 174 -10.27 -3.92 3.88
N VAL A 175 -9.97 -5.17 3.51
CA VAL A 175 -10.40 -5.76 2.23
C VAL A 175 -11.22 -7.04 2.45
N GLU A 176 -12.54 -6.87 2.43
CA GLU A 176 -13.55 -7.94 2.47
C GLU A 176 -14.46 -7.77 1.24
N VAL A 177 -14.94 -8.87 0.66
CA VAL A 177 -15.76 -8.89 -0.56
C VAL A 177 -17.00 -8.03 -0.35
N GLY A 178 -17.20 -7.02 -1.21
CA GLY A 178 -18.31 -6.04 -1.09
C GLY A 178 -17.90 -4.65 -0.59
N LYS A 179 -16.69 -4.47 -0.04
CA LYS A 179 -16.21 -3.15 0.41
C LYS A 179 -16.03 -2.14 -0.71
N SER A 180 -15.69 -2.51 -1.95
CA SER A 180 -15.55 -1.52 -3.04
C SER A 180 -16.86 -0.80 -3.37
N LYS A 181 -18.01 -1.45 -3.18
CA LYS A 181 -19.33 -0.82 -3.29
C LYS A 181 -19.60 0.08 -2.08
N ALA A 182 -19.36 -0.41 -0.87
CA ALA A 182 -19.58 0.35 0.36
C ALA A 182 -18.65 1.59 0.48
N SER A 183 -17.36 1.44 0.19
CA SER A 183 -16.37 2.52 0.16
C SER A 183 -16.70 3.53 -0.92
N ARG A 184 -17.20 3.07 -2.08
CA ARG A 184 -17.71 3.96 -3.14
C ARG A 184 -18.90 4.78 -2.67
N GLU A 185 -19.86 4.17 -1.97
CA GLU A 185 -21.04 4.86 -1.44
C GLU A 185 -20.65 5.91 -0.39
N VAL A 186 -19.76 5.55 0.54
CA VAL A 186 -19.19 6.48 1.53
C VAL A 186 -18.46 7.63 0.83
N MET A 187 -17.58 7.33 -0.13
CA MET A 187 -16.83 8.35 -0.85
C MET A 187 -17.75 9.26 -1.68
N GLN A 188 -18.80 8.72 -2.30
CA GLN A 188 -19.80 9.54 -3.01
C GLN A 188 -20.54 10.49 -2.07
N LYS A 189 -20.91 10.03 -0.86
CA LYS A 189 -21.54 10.89 0.14
C LYS A 189 -20.60 12.03 0.55
N VAL A 190 -19.34 11.72 0.86
CA VAL A 190 -18.35 12.72 1.27
C VAL A 190 -18.03 13.71 0.15
N LEU A 191 -17.95 13.26 -1.11
CA LEU A 191 -17.83 14.14 -2.27
C LEU A 191 -19.03 15.08 -2.40
N ALA A 192 -20.25 14.57 -2.21
CA ALA A 192 -21.45 15.38 -2.28
C ALA A 192 -21.46 16.46 -1.18
N ASP A 193 -21.12 16.08 0.05
CA ASP A 193 -21.01 17.00 1.19
C ASP A 193 -19.92 18.06 0.95
N PHE A 194 -18.77 17.67 0.38
CA PHE A 194 -17.70 18.60 0.01
C PHE A 194 -18.17 19.63 -1.02
N CYS A 195 -18.80 19.19 -2.11
CA CYS A 195 -19.36 20.08 -3.13
C CYS A 195 -20.44 21.02 -2.57
N ASN A 196 -21.30 20.51 -1.69
CA ASN A 196 -22.34 21.32 -1.04
C ASN A 196 -21.72 22.39 -0.15
N ARG A 197 -20.66 22.07 0.59
CA ARG A 197 -19.95 23.02 1.45
C ARG A 197 -19.25 24.11 0.63
N ILE A 198 -18.61 23.75 -0.48
CA ILE A 198 -18.02 24.73 -1.42
C ILE A 198 -19.10 25.70 -1.93
N ASN A 199 -20.24 25.18 -2.39
CA ASN A 199 -21.35 26.01 -2.86
C ASN A 199 -21.91 26.93 -1.77
N ALA A 200 -22.08 26.43 -0.54
CA ALA A 200 -22.58 27.21 0.58
C ALA A 200 -21.60 28.35 0.96
N LEU A 201 -20.31 28.04 1.03
CA LEU A 201 -19.28 29.04 1.34
C LEU A 201 -19.14 30.10 0.23
N ALA A 202 -19.22 29.69 -1.04
CA ALA A 202 -19.24 30.61 -2.17
C ALA A 202 -20.45 31.56 -2.15
N LEU A 203 -21.60 31.11 -1.63
CA LEU A 203 -22.78 31.96 -1.47
C LEU A 203 -22.62 32.97 -0.32
N LEU A 204 -21.97 32.56 0.78
CA LEU A 204 -21.83 33.37 2.00
C LEU A 204 -20.68 34.38 1.91
N GLU A 205 -19.55 33.97 1.35
CA GLU A 205 -18.29 34.73 1.36
C GLU A 205 -17.97 35.37 -0.01
N GLY A 206 -18.82 35.12 -1.02
CA GLY A 206 -18.60 35.52 -2.41
C GLY A 206 -17.96 34.42 -3.26
N GLU A 207 -18.28 34.42 -4.56
CA GLU A 207 -17.94 33.30 -5.45
C GLU A 207 -16.48 33.32 -5.94
N GLU A 208 -15.85 34.49 -6.03
CA GLU A 208 -14.51 34.64 -6.62
C GLU A 208 -13.43 33.74 -5.99
N PRO A 209 -13.30 33.64 -4.64
CA PRO A 209 -12.30 32.77 -4.02
C PRO A 209 -12.48 31.27 -4.35
N TYR A 210 -13.70 30.84 -4.67
CA TYR A 210 -14.02 29.42 -4.91
C TYR A 210 -14.08 29.06 -6.40
N ARG A 211 -14.01 30.06 -7.28
CA ARG A 211 -14.28 29.91 -8.72
C ARG A 211 -13.40 28.85 -9.38
N THR A 212 -12.09 28.90 -9.14
CA THR A 212 -11.11 27.95 -9.69
C THR A 212 -11.45 26.51 -9.31
N LEU A 213 -11.70 26.27 -8.02
CA LEU A 213 -12.05 24.94 -7.51
C LEU A 213 -13.40 24.45 -8.07
N ILE A 214 -14.42 25.32 -8.11
CA ILE A 214 -15.74 25.02 -8.68
C ILE A 214 -15.65 24.63 -10.16
N ASP A 215 -14.91 25.40 -10.96
CA ASP A 215 -14.76 25.16 -12.40
C ASP A 215 -14.01 23.87 -12.68
N ASN A 216 -12.94 23.61 -11.91
CA ASN A 216 -12.17 22.37 -11.98
C ASN A 216 -13.04 21.14 -11.64
N ILE A 217 -13.84 21.20 -10.58
CA ILE A 217 -14.77 20.13 -10.18
C ILE A 217 -15.82 19.89 -11.27
N ASN A 218 -16.47 20.95 -11.76
CA ASN A 218 -17.48 20.85 -12.81
C ASN A 218 -16.90 20.20 -14.08
N ARG A 219 -15.69 20.62 -14.50
CA ARG A 219 -15.01 20.08 -15.68
C ARG A 219 -14.74 18.58 -15.55
N GLU A 220 -14.22 18.13 -14.40
CA GLU A 220 -13.92 16.70 -14.21
C GLU A 220 -15.18 15.84 -14.13
N ILE A 221 -16.24 16.32 -13.49
CA ILE A 221 -17.52 15.60 -13.43
C ILE A 221 -18.15 15.48 -14.83
N GLU A 222 -18.14 16.55 -15.61
CA GLU A 222 -18.67 16.52 -16.98
C GLU A 222 -17.83 15.62 -17.89
N ARG A 223 -16.50 15.65 -17.76
CA ARG A 223 -15.61 14.71 -18.46
C ARG A 223 -16.00 13.26 -18.18
N ALA A 224 -16.19 12.89 -16.92
CA ALA A 224 -16.55 11.53 -16.55
C ALA A 224 -17.94 11.10 -17.09
N LYS A 225 -18.90 12.01 -17.10
CA LYS A 225 -20.22 11.77 -17.72
C LYS A 225 -20.12 11.58 -19.22
N GLN A 226 -19.30 12.37 -19.92
CA GLN A 226 -19.07 12.24 -21.35
C GLN A 226 -18.42 10.90 -21.69
N VAL A 227 -17.38 10.50 -20.95
CA VAL A 227 -16.73 9.18 -21.12
C VAL A 227 -17.73 8.05 -20.94
N LYS A 228 -18.61 8.14 -19.93
CA LYS A 228 -19.70 7.17 -19.76
C LYS A 228 -20.65 7.17 -20.97
N LYS A 229 -21.10 8.34 -21.45
CA LYS A 229 -22.01 8.47 -22.59
C LYS A 229 -21.42 7.82 -23.85
N GLN A 230 -20.17 8.13 -24.17
CA GLN A 230 -19.44 7.58 -25.31
C GLN A 230 -19.35 6.04 -25.26
N ARG A 231 -19.10 5.47 -24.07
CA ARG A 231 -19.09 4.01 -23.89
C ARG A 231 -20.47 3.40 -24.06
N THR A 232 -21.53 4.03 -23.56
CA THR A 232 -22.91 3.54 -23.75
C THR A 232 -23.35 3.60 -25.21
N SER A 233 -22.93 4.62 -25.97
CA SER A 233 -23.21 4.70 -27.41
C SER A 233 -22.41 3.68 -28.21
N ALA A 234 -21.13 3.45 -27.86
CA ALA A 234 -20.30 2.44 -28.52
C ALA A 234 -20.84 1.02 -28.27
N ALA A 235 -21.27 0.71 -27.04
CA ALA A 235 -21.90 -0.57 -26.72
C ALA A 235 -23.19 -0.79 -27.52
N LYS A 236 -24.06 0.23 -27.61
CA LYS A 236 -25.28 0.16 -28.43
C LYS A 236 -24.98 -0.03 -29.92
N ALA A 237 -23.99 0.66 -30.46
CA ALA A 237 -23.58 0.52 -31.86
C ALA A 237 -23.07 -0.90 -32.15
N SER A 238 -22.28 -1.49 -31.24
CA SER A 238 -21.83 -2.88 -31.35
C SER A 238 -22.99 -3.87 -31.34
N THR A 239 -23.98 -3.71 -30.44
CA THR A 239 -25.14 -4.60 -30.36
C THR A 239 -26.05 -4.50 -31.60
N LEU A 240 -26.18 -3.30 -32.18
CA LEU A 240 -26.94 -3.09 -33.40
C LEU A 240 -26.28 -3.79 -34.61
N ILE A 241 -24.95 -3.76 -34.70
CA ILE A 241 -24.18 -4.47 -35.74
C ILE A 241 -24.38 -5.99 -35.60
N ASP A 242 -24.27 -6.55 -34.39
CA ASP A 242 -24.48 -7.98 -34.16
C ASP A 242 -25.92 -8.44 -34.49
N THR A 243 -26.92 -7.59 -34.27
CA THR A 243 -28.33 -7.92 -34.57
C THR A 243 -28.63 -7.83 -36.06
N SER A 244 -28.02 -6.89 -36.81
CA SER A 244 -28.18 -6.82 -38.27
C SER A 244 -27.53 -7.99 -39.02
N TYR A 245 -26.45 -8.58 -38.48
CA TYR A 245 -25.86 -9.79 -39.07
C TYR A 245 -26.71 -11.05 -38.86
N GLN A 246 -27.63 -11.05 -37.89
CA GLN A 246 -28.52 -12.20 -37.63
C GLN A 246 -29.85 -12.13 -38.38
N SER A 247 -30.25 -10.97 -38.92
CA SER A 247 -31.49 -10.83 -39.70
C SER A 247 -31.32 -11.19 -41.18
N ASP A 248 -30.11 -11.17 -41.72
CA ASP A 248 -29.82 -11.45 -43.13
C ASP A 248 -29.51 -12.94 -43.41
N ALA A 249 -29.65 -13.80 -42.39
CA ALA A 249 -29.33 -15.24 -42.45
C ALA A 249 -30.57 -16.15 -42.45
N LYS A 250 -31.72 -15.68 -42.94
CA LYS A 250 -32.94 -16.49 -43.12
C LYS A 250 -33.46 -16.47 -44.55
#